data_AF-U7NL57-F1
#
_entry.id   AF-U7NL57-F1
#
_cell.length_a   1.000
_cell.length_b   1.000
_cell.length_c   1.000
_cell.angle_alpha   90.00
_cell.angle_beta   90.00
_cell.angle_gamma   90.00
#
_symmetry.space_group_name_H-M   'P 1'
#
loop_
_entity.id
_entity.type
_entity.pdbx_description
1 polymer ?
#
loop_
_entity_poly.entity_id
_entity_poly.type
_entity_poly.pdbx_seq_one_letter_code
_entity_poly.pdbx_strand_id
1 'polypeptide(L)'
;MRSVVRLLLLSTLFALAAGCASQKEVEVLPEQTYYENAREAMNSGNFNEAEQNLDALETYYPFGRYAEQAQLDLIFARYQNLDLEGSRAAADRFIRLNPQSEHLDYALYMRGLASYNLDLGLATRYFPVDAAARNPGEQLQAFRDFSQLLNRFPDSDYALDARQRMIAIRNRMAELELHAARYYIKREAYVAANNRARYVVENYPSSPSVEEALMIMADTFRFLELKKGANDAIATLRKNFPNSDAFNDNGEYESDLLRRQNRSLTNVVTFGLMGDE
;
A
#
# COMPACT_ATOMS: atom_id res chain seq x y z
N MET A 1 59.39 -24.79 21.16
CA MET A 1 58.18 -24.60 20.32
C MET A 1 56.89 -25.05 21.01
N ARG A 2 56.80 -26.26 21.59
CA ARG A 2 55.55 -26.75 22.26
C ARG A 2 55.07 -25.91 23.45
N SER A 3 55.97 -25.33 24.25
CA SER A 3 55.60 -24.49 25.41
C SER A 3 55.07 -23.10 25.01
N VAL A 4 55.55 -22.54 23.90
CA VAL A 4 55.09 -21.24 23.37
C VAL A 4 53.68 -21.36 22.79
N VAL A 5 53.39 -22.48 22.11
CA VAL A 5 52.05 -22.80 21.59
C VAL A 5 51.04 -23.00 22.72
N ARG A 6 51.44 -23.61 23.84
CA ARG A 6 50.58 -23.75 25.04
C ARG A 6 50.30 -22.41 25.72
N LEU A 7 51.29 -21.52 25.82
CA LEU A 7 51.09 -20.18 26.36
C LEU A 7 50.17 -19.32 25.48
N LEU A 8 50.31 -19.41 24.16
CA LEU A 8 49.41 -18.75 23.21
C LEU A 8 47.97 -19.27 23.33
N LEU A 9 47.78 -20.59 23.42
CA LEU A 9 46.45 -21.20 23.61
C LEU A 9 45.79 -20.82 24.95
N LEU A 10 46.56 -20.70 26.03
CA LEU A 10 46.04 -20.23 27.32
C LEU A 10 45.67 -18.75 27.28
N SER A 11 46.45 -17.91 26.57
CA SER A 11 46.15 -16.48 26.43
C SER A 11 44.89 -16.21 25.61
N THR A 12 44.65 -16.97 24.54
CA THR A 12 43.41 -16.86 23.75
C THR A 12 42.19 -17.37 24.52
N LEU A 13 42.34 -18.42 25.32
CA LEU A 13 41.24 -18.91 26.17
C LEU A 13 40.85 -17.89 27.26
N PHE A 14 41.83 -17.19 27.84
CA PHE A 14 41.57 -16.12 28.81
C PHE A 14 40.91 -14.89 28.16
N ALA A 15 41.30 -14.54 26.94
CA ALA A 15 40.67 -13.46 26.17
C ALA A 15 39.22 -13.78 25.78
N LEU A 16 38.91 -15.04 25.47
CA LEU A 16 37.54 -15.51 25.20
C LEU A 16 36.67 -15.52 26.46
N ALA A 17 37.24 -15.77 27.65
CA ALA A 17 36.50 -15.74 28.91
C ALA A 17 36.15 -14.32 29.40
N ALA A 18 36.96 -13.31 29.04
CA ALA A 18 36.70 -11.91 29.41
C ALA A 18 35.54 -11.27 28.64
N GLY A 19 35.08 -11.88 27.54
CA GLY A 19 33.96 -11.37 26.73
C GLY A 19 32.57 -11.65 27.31
N CYS A 20 32.44 -12.54 28.30
CA CYS A 20 31.14 -12.98 28.82
C CYS A 20 30.68 -12.26 30.11
N ALA A 21 31.46 -11.30 30.65
CA ALA A 21 31.20 -10.73 31.98
C ALA A 21 30.48 -9.36 31.98
N SER A 22 30.14 -8.81 30.82
CA SER A 22 29.47 -7.49 30.75
C SER A 22 27.96 -7.64 30.52
N GLN A 23 27.25 -8.21 31.50
CA GLN A 23 25.79 -8.16 31.52
C GLN A 23 25.40 -6.91 32.32
N LYS A 24 25.11 -5.80 31.62
CA LYS A 24 24.55 -4.60 32.26
C LYS A 24 23.19 -5.00 32.85
N GLU A 25 23.05 -4.83 34.15
CA GLU A 25 21.79 -4.95 34.84
C GLU A 25 20.87 -3.85 34.31
N VAL A 26 19.77 -4.24 33.65
CA VAL A 26 18.79 -3.30 33.12
C VAL A 26 17.96 -2.83 34.30
N GLU A 27 18.13 -1.57 34.69
CA GLU A 27 17.33 -0.95 35.74
C GLU A 27 15.88 -0.84 35.27
N VAL A 28 14.97 -1.50 36.00
CA VAL A 28 13.53 -1.42 35.75
C VAL A 28 12.99 -0.17 36.43
N LEU A 29 12.53 0.78 35.62
CA LEU A 29 11.96 2.04 36.11
C LEU A 29 10.51 1.85 36.55
N PRO A 30 9.96 2.74 37.39
CA PRO A 30 8.53 2.76 37.68
C PRO A 30 7.69 2.92 36.40
N GLU A 31 6.53 2.28 36.35
CA GLU A 31 5.61 2.32 35.19
C GLU A 31 5.35 3.75 34.68
N GLN A 32 5.03 4.67 35.60
CA GLN A 32 4.75 6.07 35.28
C GLN A 32 5.96 6.74 34.61
N THR A 33 7.18 6.43 35.04
CA THR A 33 8.40 7.01 34.50
C THR A 33 8.63 6.55 33.06
N TYR A 34 8.41 5.26 32.75
CA TYR A 34 8.46 4.81 31.35
C TYR A 34 7.45 5.56 30.48
N TYR A 35 6.21 5.73 30.96
CA TYR A 35 5.17 6.41 30.21
C TYR A 35 5.46 7.91 30.01
N GLU A 36 5.91 8.61 31.05
CA GLU A 36 6.28 10.04 30.98
C GLU A 36 7.46 10.27 30.03
N ASN A 37 8.52 9.46 30.14
CA ASN A 37 9.66 9.51 29.21
C ASN A 37 9.22 9.28 27.76
N ALA A 38 8.35 8.29 27.53
CA ALA A 38 7.80 8.04 26.20
C ALA A 38 7.03 9.24 25.65
N ARG A 39 6.20 9.88 26.48
CA ARG A 39 5.44 11.07 26.07
C ARG A 39 6.34 12.26 25.78
N GLU A 40 7.36 12.51 26.59
CA GLU A 40 8.34 13.57 26.33
C GLU A 40 9.13 13.32 25.04
N ALA A 41 9.52 12.07 24.79
CA ALA A 41 10.16 11.65 23.56
C ALA A 41 9.26 11.85 22.33
N MET A 42 7.97 11.47 22.40
CA MET A 42 7.00 11.74 21.33
C MET A 42 6.80 13.24 21.08
N ASN A 43 6.68 14.04 22.14
CA ASN A 43 6.50 15.49 22.04
C ASN A 43 7.71 16.20 21.42
N SER A 44 8.91 15.68 21.64
CA SER A 44 10.16 16.16 21.02
C SER A 44 10.42 15.58 19.62
N GLY A 45 9.57 14.67 19.14
CA GLY A 45 9.72 13.98 17.86
C GLY A 45 10.75 12.85 17.87
N ASN A 46 11.28 12.48 19.04
CA ASN A 46 12.18 11.34 19.20
C ASN A 46 11.40 10.02 19.31
N PHE A 47 10.83 9.57 18.21
CA PHE A 47 10.00 8.35 18.19
C PHE A 47 10.77 7.06 18.50
N ASN A 48 12.08 7.03 18.25
CA ASN A 48 12.92 5.88 18.63
C ASN A 48 13.02 5.72 20.15
N GLU A 49 13.21 6.80 20.88
CA GLU A 49 13.24 6.77 22.35
C GLU A 49 11.85 6.51 22.93
N ALA A 50 10.80 7.05 22.32
CA ALA A 50 9.44 6.74 22.70
C ALA A 50 9.14 5.24 22.58
N GLU A 51 9.47 4.63 21.45
CA GLU A 51 9.30 3.20 21.20
C GLU A 51 10.02 2.35 22.25
N GLN A 52 11.28 2.67 22.58
CA GLN A 52 12.04 1.95 23.60
C GLN A 52 11.37 1.98 24.98
N ASN A 53 10.90 3.16 25.41
CA ASN A 53 10.22 3.30 26.69
C ASN A 53 8.84 2.58 26.70
N LEU A 54 8.11 2.62 25.58
CA LEU A 54 6.80 1.97 25.45
C LEU A 54 6.92 0.43 25.39
N ASP A 55 7.90 -0.11 24.65
CA ASP A 55 8.18 -1.55 24.62
C ASP A 55 8.63 -2.05 26.02
N ALA A 56 9.44 -1.26 26.73
CA ALA A 56 9.83 -1.56 28.11
C ALA A 56 8.62 -1.56 29.05
N LEU A 57 7.73 -0.58 28.93
CA LEU A 57 6.48 -0.52 29.70
C LEU A 57 5.61 -1.75 29.44
N GLU A 58 5.39 -2.13 28.19
CA GLU A 58 4.61 -3.35 27.86
C GLU A 58 5.25 -4.62 28.41
N THR A 59 6.59 -4.70 28.40
CA THR A 59 7.34 -5.86 28.87
C THR A 59 7.24 -6.02 30.39
N TYR A 60 7.44 -4.94 31.13
CA TYR A 60 7.49 -4.98 32.60
C TYR A 60 6.12 -4.79 33.26
N TYR A 61 5.20 -4.08 32.61
CA TYR A 61 3.90 -3.68 33.15
C TYR A 61 2.73 -3.93 32.18
N PRO A 62 2.51 -5.17 31.69
CA PRO A 62 1.50 -5.47 30.66
C PRO A 62 0.04 -5.23 31.06
N PHE A 63 -0.24 -5.11 32.37
CA PHE A 63 -1.57 -4.84 32.93
C PHE A 63 -1.57 -3.59 33.83
N GLY A 64 -0.56 -2.72 33.65
CA GLY A 64 -0.42 -1.49 34.41
C GLY A 64 -1.51 -0.46 34.08
N ARG A 65 -1.55 0.63 34.85
CA ARG A 65 -2.51 1.72 34.67
C ARG A 65 -2.38 2.38 33.29
N TYR A 66 -1.18 2.44 32.75
CA TYR A 66 -0.85 3.07 31.47
C TYR A 66 -0.72 2.04 30.34
N ALA A 67 -0.92 0.75 30.59
CA ALA A 67 -0.65 -0.31 29.61
C ALA A 67 -1.46 -0.16 28.32
N GLU A 68 -2.77 0.12 28.42
CA GLU A 68 -3.63 0.29 27.25
C GLU A 68 -3.22 1.51 26.43
N GLN A 69 -3.01 2.66 27.08
CA GLN A 69 -2.59 3.89 26.41
C GLN A 69 -1.18 3.75 25.81
N ALA A 70 -0.26 3.08 26.50
CA ALA A 70 1.08 2.81 26.00
C ALA A 70 1.06 1.94 24.73
N GLN A 71 0.17 0.95 24.64
CA GLN A 71 -0.03 0.18 23.41
C GLN A 71 -0.49 1.08 22.25
N LEU A 72 -1.42 2.01 22.50
CA LEU A 72 -1.90 2.95 21.48
C LEU A 72 -0.81 3.92 21.03
N ASP A 73 -0.04 4.45 21.98
CA ASP A 73 1.07 5.35 21.72
C ASP A 73 2.20 4.62 20.97
N LEU A 74 2.41 3.32 21.23
CA LEU A 74 3.41 2.52 20.53
C LEU A 74 3.04 2.32 19.05
N ILE A 75 1.75 2.11 18.75
CA ILE A 75 1.26 2.08 17.37
C ILE A 75 1.62 3.38 16.65
N PHE A 76 1.35 4.52 17.30
CA PHE A 76 1.65 5.85 16.77
C PHE A 76 3.15 6.08 16.60
N ALA A 77 3.95 5.82 17.63
CA ALA A 77 5.39 6.03 17.62
C ALA A 77 6.06 5.25 16.48
N ARG A 78 5.71 3.97 16.31
CA ARG A 78 6.21 3.14 15.21
C ARG A 78 5.81 3.69 13.84
N TYR A 79 4.55 4.10 13.69
CA TYR A 79 4.09 4.70 12.44
C TYR A 79 4.89 5.96 12.08
N GLN A 80 5.12 6.84 13.06
CA GLN A 80 5.88 8.07 12.89
C GLN A 80 7.37 7.81 12.64
N ASN A 81 7.91 6.72 13.18
CA ASN A 81 9.26 6.25 12.91
C ASN A 81 9.39 5.53 11.55
N LEU A 82 8.32 5.47 10.76
CA LEU A 82 8.21 4.75 9.50
C LEU A 82 8.38 3.22 9.62
N ASP A 83 8.31 2.69 10.84
CA ASP A 83 8.14 1.27 11.11
C ASP A 83 6.66 0.88 10.95
N LEU A 84 6.23 0.86 9.68
CA LEU A 84 4.84 0.56 9.34
C LEU A 84 4.49 -0.90 9.65
N GLU A 85 5.42 -1.84 9.48
CA GLU A 85 5.19 -3.25 9.82
C GLU A 85 5.02 -3.43 11.34
N GLY A 86 5.88 -2.81 12.15
CA GLY A 86 5.78 -2.86 13.60
C GLY A 86 4.57 -2.10 14.13
N SER A 87 4.16 -1.00 13.48
CA SER A 87 2.91 -0.30 13.80
C SER A 87 1.70 -1.20 13.54
N ARG A 88 1.65 -1.86 12.37
CA ARG A 88 0.61 -2.83 12.02
C ARG A 88 0.55 -3.98 13.03
N ALA A 89 1.71 -4.52 13.41
CA ALA A 89 1.81 -5.60 14.38
C ALA A 89 1.37 -5.17 15.80
N ALA A 90 1.74 -3.97 16.24
CA ALA A 90 1.28 -3.40 17.51
C ALA A 90 -0.24 -3.21 17.51
N ALA A 91 -0.81 -2.73 16.41
CA ALA A 91 -2.26 -2.57 16.27
C ALA A 91 -2.99 -3.92 16.31
N ASP A 92 -2.48 -4.94 15.63
CA ASP A 92 -3.01 -6.31 15.70
C ASP A 92 -2.97 -6.89 17.10
N ARG A 93 -1.90 -6.61 17.85
CA ARG A 93 -1.79 -7.02 19.26
C ARG A 93 -2.84 -6.31 20.10
N PHE A 94 -2.97 -4.99 19.98
CA PHE A 94 -3.97 -4.20 20.71
C PHE A 94 -5.40 -4.70 20.45
N ILE A 95 -5.75 -4.91 19.18
CA ILE A 95 -7.09 -5.39 18.78
C ILE A 95 -7.42 -6.76 19.41
N ARG A 96 -6.40 -7.62 19.54
CA ARG A 96 -6.55 -8.97 20.10
C ARG A 96 -6.65 -8.96 21.62
N LEU A 97 -5.86 -8.11 22.28
CA LEU A 97 -5.79 -8.04 23.74
C LEU A 97 -6.94 -7.21 24.33
N ASN A 98 -7.41 -6.19 23.61
CA ASN A 98 -8.40 -5.22 24.11
C ASN A 98 -9.65 -5.13 23.19
N PRO A 99 -10.38 -6.23 22.95
CA PRO A 99 -11.52 -6.23 22.02
C PRO A 99 -12.72 -5.39 22.48
N GLN A 100 -12.74 -4.95 23.73
CA GLN A 100 -13.78 -4.10 24.34
C GLN A 100 -13.31 -2.66 24.58
N SER A 101 -12.09 -2.29 24.18
CA SER A 101 -11.58 -0.93 24.31
C SER A 101 -12.44 0.06 23.52
N GLU A 102 -12.62 1.25 24.08
CA GLU A 102 -13.25 2.38 23.40
C GLU A 102 -12.40 2.92 22.24
N HIS A 103 -11.09 2.66 22.26
CA HIS A 103 -10.12 3.10 21.25
C HIS A 103 -9.81 2.04 20.18
N LEU A 104 -10.66 1.00 20.11
CA LEU A 104 -10.47 -0.08 19.14
C LEU A 104 -10.60 0.39 17.69
N ASP A 105 -11.39 1.44 17.46
CA ASP A 105 -11.54 2.10 16.17
C ASP A 105 -10.24 2.75 15.70
N TYR A 106 -9.55 3.47 16.59
CA TYR A 106 -8.22 4.04 16.32
C TYR A 106 -7.20 2.96 15.96
N ALA A 107 -7.15 1.85 16.71
CA ALA A 107 -6.22 0.76 16.39
C ALA A 107 -6.52 0.12 15.02
N LEU A 108 -7.79 -0.10 14.68
CA LEU A 108 -8.19 -0.59 13.34
C LEU A 108 -7.81 0.40 12.24
N TYR A 109 -8.03 1.69 12.48
CA TYR A 109 -7.64 2.75 11.55
C TYR A 109 -6.14 2.76 11.32
N MET A 110 -5.34 2.76 12.38
CA MET A 110 -3.88 2.78 12.28
C MET A 110 -3.33 1.52 11.61
N ARG A 111 -3.94 0.35 11.85
CA ARG A 111 -3.58 -0.88 11.13
C ARG A 111 -3.77 -0.73 9.63
N GLY A 112 -4.92 -0.20 9.20
CA GLY A 112 -5.20 0.07 7.79
C GLY A 112 -4.29 1.15 7.20
N LEU A 113 -3.99 2.20 7.98
CA LEU A 113 -3.10 3.28 7.57
C LEU A 113 -1.66 2.81 7.39
N ALA A 114 -1.15 1.95 8.27
CA ALA A 114 0.15 1.32 8.12
C ALA A 114 0.21 0.46 6.84
N SER A 115 -0.77 -0.44 6.65
CA SER A 115 -0.91 -1.25 5.42
C SER A 115 -0.97 -0.39 4.14
N TYR A 116 -1.70 0.73 4.18
CA TYR A 116 -1.84 1.64 3.04
C TYR A 116 -0.51 2.26 2.62
N ASN A 117 0.31 2.66 3.59
CA ASN A 117 1.57 3.35 3.35
C ASN A 117 2.75 2.41 3.06
N LEU A 118 2.65 1.12 3.43
CA LEU A 118 3.66 0.10 3.11
C LEU A 118 3.88 0.00 1.59
N ASP A 119 2.81 0.08 0.81
CA ASP A 119 2.88 -0.02 -0.65
C ASP A 119 3.27 1.30 -1.35
N LEU A 120 2.92 2.46 -0.77
CA LEU A 120 3.27 3.72 -1.41
C LEU A 120 4.79 3.86 -1.51
N GLY A 121 5.56 3.51 -0.48
CA GLY A 121 7.02 3.68 -0.48
C GLY A 121 7.43 5.16 -0.62
N LEU A 122 8.39 5.62 0.18
CA LEU A 122 8.74 7.06 0.24
C LEU A 122 9.14 7.65 -1.13
N ALA A 123 9.65 6.84 -2.05
CA ALA A 123 10.05 7.27 -3.39
C ALA A 123 8.87 7.72 -4.27
N THR A 124 7.67 7.14 -4.14
CA THR A 124 6.51 7.57 -4.97
C THR A 124 5.99 8.95 -4.58
N ARG A 125 6.29 9.42 -3.37
CA ARG A 125 5.90 10.75 -2.89
C ARG A 125 6.71 11.87 -3.54
N TYR A 126 7.94 11.58 -3.99
CA TYR A 126 8.87 12.56 -4.54
C TYR A 126 9.23 12.32 -6.01
N PHE A 127 8.97 11.12 -6.52
CA PHE A 127 9.24 10.76 -7.91
C PHE A 127 7.98 10.20 -8.56
N PRO A 128 7.69 10.57 -9.82
CA PRO A 128 6.61 9.98 -10.61
C PRO A 128 7.00 8.55 -11.01
N VAL A 129 7.01 7.65 -10.04
CA VAL A 129 7.13 6.21 -10.29
C VAL A 129 5.71 5.69 -10.41
N ASP A 130 5.42 4.98 -11.51
CA ASP A 130 4.13 4.34 -11.69
C ASP A 130 3.93 3.27 -10.62
N ALA A 131 3.27 3.68 -9.54
CA ALA A 131 2.97 2.83 -8.41
C ALA A 131 1.89 1.80 -8.79
N ALA A 132 1.13 2.02 -9.87
CA ALA A 132 0.15 1.05 -10.32
C ALA A 132 0.84 -0.28 -10.65
N ALA A 133 2.03 -0.31 -11.25
CA ALA A 133 2.69 -1.57 -11.63
C ALA A 133 3.18 -2.49 -10.48
N ARG A 134 3.01 -2.12 -9.20
CA ARG A 134 3.46 -2.92 -8.04
C ARG A 134 2.40 -3.89 -7.51
N ASN A 135 2.84 -4.92 -6.78
CA ASN A 135 1.96 -5.96 -6.24
C ASN A 135 0.92 -5.37 -5.27
N PRO A 136 -0.39 -5.51 -5.53
CA PRO A 136 -1.46 -4.86 -4.76
C PRO A 136 -1.72 -5.47 -3.37
N GLY A 137 -0.90 -6.42 -2.90
CA GLY A 137 -1.14 -7.17 -1.66
C GLY A 137 -1.43 -6.30 -0.43
N GLU A 138 -0.60 -5.28 -0.21
CA GLU A 138 -0.74 -4.37 0.93
C GLU A 138 -1.93 -3.39 0.78
N GLN A 139 -2.24 -2.96 -0.45
CA GLN A 139 -3.44 -2.15 -0.71
C GLN A 139 -4.73 -2.93 -0.45
N LEU A 140 -4.75 -4.21 -0.82
CA LEU A 140 -5.87 -5.11 -0.50
C LEU A 140 -5.98 -5.35 1.01
N GLN A 141 -4.86 -5.45 1.71
CA GLN A 141 -4.85 -5.54 3.18
C GLN A 141 -5.41 -4.28 3.82
N ALA A 142 -4.94 -3.10 3.39
CA ALA A 142 -5.46 -1.81 3.85
C ALA A 142 -6.97 -1.69 3.62
N PHE A 143 -7.47 -2.11 2.44
CA PHE A 143 -8.90 -2.11 2.16
C PHE A 143 -9.69 -2.99 3.13
N ARG A 144 -9.18 -4.19 3.45
CA ARG A 144 -9.80 -5.08 4.44
C ARG A 144 -9.83 -4.45 5.84
N ASP A 145 -8.73 -3.80 6.24
CA ASP A 145 -8.61 -3.15 7.54
C ASP A 145 -9.59 -1.97 7.68
N PHE A 146 -9.63 -1.07 6.68
CA PHE A 146 -10.60 0.02 6.65
C PHE A 146 -12.04 -0.47 6.56
N SER A 147 -12.31 -1.54 5.80
CA SER A 147 -13.63 -2.17 5.76
C SER A 147 -14.04 -2.69 7.14
N GLN A 148 -13.13 -3.31 7.88
CA GLN A 148 -13.41 -3.77 9.25
C GLN A 148 -13.73 -2.60 10.19
N LEU A 149 -12.99 -1.50 10.10
CA LEU A 149 -13.29 -0.26 10.83
C LEU A 149 -14.70 0.23 10.52
N LEU A 150 -15.04 0.43 9.24
CA LEU A 150 -16.34 0.99 8.84
C LEU A 150 -17.53 0.08 9.17
N ASN A 151 -17.33 -1.25 9.13
CA ASN A 151 -18.37 -2.20 9.47
C ASN A 151 -18.65 -2.26 10.99
N ARG A 152 -17.62 -2.02 11.82
CA ARG A 152 -17.75 -2.10 13.29
C ARG A 152 -18.03 -0.74 13.93
N PHE A 153 -17.46 0.32 13.37
CA PHE A 153 -17.47 1.69 13.91
C PHE A 153 -17.78 2.70 12.79
N PRO A 154 -19.00 2.67 12.21
CA PRO A 154 -19.36 3.53 11.09
C PRO A 154 -19.35 5.04 11.43
N ASP A 155 -19.51 5.36 12.72
CA ASP A 155 -19.58 6.71 13.27
C ASP A 155 -18.26 7.17 13.92
N SER A 156 -17.18 6.38 13.81
CA SER A 156 -15.85 6.77 14.29
C SER A 156 -15.36 8.05 13.60
N ASP A 157 -14.60 8.86 14.33
CA ASP A 157 -13.94 10.07 13.79
C ASP A 157 -13.04 9.75 12.59
N TYR A 158 -12.51 8.52 12.52
CA TYR A 158 -11.63 8.06 11.44
C TYR A 158 -12.39 7.53 10.21
N ALA A 159 -13.72 7.38 10.29
CA ALA A 159 -14.50 6.71 9.26
C ALA A 159 -14.48 7.46 7.91
N LEU A 160 -14.47 8.80 7.93
CA LEU A 160 -14.45 9.59 6.70
C LEU A 160 -13.14 9.43 5.93
N ASP A 161 -12.00 9.51 6.62
CA ASP A 161 -10.68 9.33 6.00
C ASP A 161 -10.51 7.88 5.49
N ALA A 162 -10.92 6.88 6.28
CA ALA A 162 -10.92 5.48 5.87
C ALA A 162 -11.73 5.24 4.57
N ARG A 163 -12.92 5.84 4.44
CA ARG A 163 -13.72 5.76 3.20
C ARG A 163 -12.99 6.36 2.00
N GLN A 164 -12.36 7.52 2.18
CA GLN A 164 -11.61 8.18 1.11
C GLN A 164 -10.43 7.32 0.66
N ARG A 165 -9.69 6.71 1.60
CA ARG A 165 -8.60 5.77 1.29
C ARG A 165 -9.10 4.53 0.57
N MET A 166 -10.24 3.98 0.96
CA MET A 166 -10.85 2.84 0.25
C MET A 166 -11.23 3.19 -1.19
N ILE A 167 -11.73 4.41 -1.45
CA ILE A 167 -11.98 4.90 -2.81
C ILE A 167 -10.66 5.00 -3.59
N ALA A 168 -9.62 5.59 -2.98
CA ALA A 168 -8.30 5.71 -3.61
C ALA A 168 -7.70 4.33 -3.95
N ILE A 169 -7.80 3.35 -3.05
CA ILE A 169 -7.41 1.96 -3.29
C ILE A 169 -8.17 1.40 -4.49
N ARG A 170 -9.51 1.51 -4.52
CA ARG A 170 -10.33 0.99 -5.62
C ARG A 170 -9.97 1.61 -6.96
N ASN A 171 -9.73 2.91 -7.00
CA ASN A 171 -9.32 3.61 -8.22
C ASN A 171 -7.95 3.10 -8.70
N ARG A 172 -6.99 2.91 -7.78
CA ARG A 172 -5.67 2.35 -8.13
C ARG A 172 -5.76 0.92 -8.64
N MET A 173 -6.63 0.10 -8.06
CA MET A 173 -6.86 -1.28 -8.54
C MET A 173 -7.48 -1.30 -9.94
N ALA A 174 -8.40 -0.39 -10.24
CA ALA A 174 -8.96 -0.24 -11.58
C ALA A 174 -7.89 0.19 -12.60
N GLU A 175 -7.03 1.14 -12.23
CA GLU A 175 -5.95 1.62 -13.09
C GLU A 175 -4.91 0.54 -13.38
N LEU A 176 -4.63 -0.30 -12.39
CA LEU A 176 -3.80 -1.50 -12.51
C LEU A 176 -4.28 -2.44 -13.62
N GLU A 177 -5.58 -2.68 -13.68
CA GLU A 177 -6.20 -3.53 -14.70
C GLU A 177 -6.16 -2.86 -16.09
N LEU A 178 -6.33 -1.54 -16.17
CA LEU A 178 -6.14 -0.80 -17.42
C LEU A 178 -4.69 -0.81 -17.91
N HIS A 179 -3.72 -0.68 -17.00
CA HIS A 179 -2.31 -0.82 -17.34
C HIS A 179 -2.03 -2.20 -17.94
N ALA A 180 -2.60 -3.27 -17.37
CA ALA A 180 -2.54 -4.61 -17.94
C ALA A 180 -3.27 -4.70 -19.30
N ALA A 181 -4.42 -4.05 -19.46
CA ALA A 181 -5.16 -4.02 -20.73
C ALA A 181 -4.34 -3.34 -21.84
N ARG A 182 -3.76 -2.16 -21.57
CA ARG A 182 -2.85 -1.44 -22.49
C ARG A 182 -1.64 -2.28 -22.87
N TYR A 183 -1.08 -3.02 -21.91
CA TYR A 183 0.02 -3.95 -22.19
C TYR A 183 -0.38 -5.10 -23.12
N TYR A 184 -1.58 -5.66 -22.97
CA TYR A 184 -2.10 -6.66 -23.89
C TYR A 184 -2.42 -6.09 -25.28
N ILE A 185 -2.94 -4.87 -25.37
CA ILE A 185 -3.14 -4.17 -26.64
C ILE A 185 -1.82 -4.02 -27.40
N LYS A 186 -0.75 -3.58 -26.72
CA LYS A 186 0.60 -3.45 -27.31
C LYS A 186 1.15 -4.77 -27.88
N ARG A 187 0.58 -5.91 -27.47
CA ARG A 187 0.95 -7.26 -27.92
C ARG A 187 -0.10 -7.90 -28.82
N GLU A 188 -1.06 -7.11 -29.29
CA GLU A 188 -2.16 -7.56 -30.15
C GLU A 188 -3.02 -8.68 -29.50
N ALA A 189 -2.99 -8.78 -28.16
CA ALA A 189 -3.77 -9.75 -27.40
C ALA A 189 -5.15 -9.19 -27.01
N TYR A 190 -5.97 -8.88 -28.00
CA TYR A 190 -7.21 -8.11 -27.82
C TYR A 190 -8.26 -8.78 -26.92
N VAL A 191 -8.37 -10.12 -26.94
CA VAL A 191 -9.29 -10.85 -26.03
C VAL A 191 -8.85 -10.66 -24.58
N ALA A 192 -7.55 -10.72 -24.30
CA ALA A 192 -7.02 -10.51 -22.96
C ALA A 192 -7.21 -9.06 -22.50
N ALA A 193 -6.97 -8.09 -23.38
CA ALA A 193 -7.23 -6.68 -23.11
C ALA A 193 -8.71 -6.41 -22.80
N ASN A 194 -9.62 -6.96 -23.60
CA ASN A 194 -11.07 -6.85 -23.39
C ASN A 194 -11.48 -7.45 -22.04
N ASN A 195 -10.96 -8.62 -21.68
CA ASN A 195 -11.25 -9.25 -20.39
C ASN A 195 -10.83 -8.38 -19.19
N ARG A 196 -9.68 -7.70 -19.29
CA ARG A 196 -9.17 -6.77 -18.27
C ARG A 196 -10.05 -5.53 -18.16
N ALA A 197 -10.39 -4.91 -19.28
CA ALA A 197 -11.28 -3.76 -19.31
C ALA A 197 -12.69 -4.09 -18.79
N ARG A 198 -13.26 -5.24 -19.18
CA ARG A 198 -14.53 -5.74 -18.64
C ARG A 198 -14.48 -5.91 -17.12
N TYR A 199 -13.37 -6.44 -16.58
CA TYR A 199 -13.20 -6.57 -15.14
C TYR A 199 -13.31 -5.21 -14.43
N VAL A 200 -12.75 -4.14 -15.01
CA VAL A 200 -12.88 -2.78 -14.49
C VAL A 200 -14.33 -2.31 -14.44
N VAL A 201 -15.07 -2.48 -15.55
CA VAL A 201 -16.48 -2.07 -15.62
C VAL A 201 -17.35 -2.84 -14.63
N GLU A 202 -17.10 -4.14 -14.45
CA GLU A 202 -17.88 -5.01 -13.56
C GLU A 202 -17.55 -4.81 -12.08
N ASN A 203 -16.27 -4.58 -11.72
CA ASN A 203 -15.81 -4.59 -10.32
C ASN A 203 -15.54 -3.19 -9.76
N TYR A 204 -15.28 -2.20 -10.62
CA TYR A 204 -14.95 -0.82 -10.25
C TYR A 204 -15.80 0.23 -11.00
N PRO A 205 -17.15 0.12 -11.04
CA PRO A 205 -18.02 0.96 -11.86
C PRO A 205 -18.02 2.45 -11.51
N SER A 206 -17.54 2.82 -10.31
CA SER A 206 -17.42 4.22 -9.87
C SER A 206 -16.01 4.79 -10.01
N SER A 207 -15.08 4.02 -10.60
CA SER A 207 -13.70 4.48 -10.84
C SER A 207 -13.64 5.43 -12.04
N PRO A 208 -12.75 6.44 -12.03
CA PRO A 208 -12.45 7.22 -13.23
C PRO A 208 -11.93 6.36 -14.40
N SER A 209 -11.35 5.18 -14.13
CA SER A 209 -10.86 4.24 -15.14
C SER A 209 -11.97 3.57 -15.97
N VAL A 210 -13.25 3.74 -15.62
CA VAL A 210 -14.36 3.08 -16.35
C VAL A 210 -14.53 3.62 -17.77
N GLU A 211 -14.26 4.90 -17.99
CA GLU A 211 -14.37 5.52 -19.30
C GLU A 211 -13.42 4.86 -20.31
N GLU A 212 -12.11 4.83 -20.00
CA GLU A 212 -11.11 4.17 -20.83
C GLU A 212 -11.38 2.67 -20.94
N ALA A 213 -11.86 2.00 -19.88
CA ALA A 213 -12.24 0.59 -19.95
C ALA A 213 -13.31 0.34 -21.02
N LEU A 214 -14.36 1.18 -21.06
CA LEU A 214 -15.43 1.05 -22.06
C LEU A 214 -14.92 1.33 -23.48
N MET A 215 -14.00 2.28 -23.66
CA MET A 215 -13.35 2.53 -24.95
C MET A 215 -12.53 1.32 -25.41
N ILE A 216 -11.69 0.75 -24.52
CA ILE A 216 -10.93 -0.48 -24.81
C ILE A 216 -11.87 -1.62 -25.18
N MET A 217 -12.98 -1.81 -24.44
CA MET A 217 -13.98 -2.83 -24.76
C MET A 217 -14.60 -2.62 -26.14
N ALA A 218 -15.04 -1.40 -26.45
CA ALA A 218 -15.62 -1.06 -27.73
C ALA A 218 -14.65 -1.33 -28.89
N ASP A 219 -13.40 -0.89 -28.79
CA ASP A 219 -12.43 -1.07 -29.87
C ASP A 219 -11.99 -2.52 -30.04
N THR A 220 -11.75 -3.23 -28.94
CA THR A 220 -11.39 -4.65 -29.00
C THR A 220 -12.53 -5.49 -29.55
N PHE A 221 -13.80 -5.20 -29.21
CA PHE A 221 -14.95 -5.87 -29.83
C PHE A 221 -15.09 -5.52 -31.31
N ARG A 222 -14.85 -4.27 -31.72
CA ARG A 222 -14.83 -3.88 -33.15
C ARG A 222 -13.76 -4.64 -33.91
N PHE A 223 -12.55 -4.71 -33.38
CA PHE A 223 -11.42 -5.42 -33.99
C PHE A 223 -11.70 -6.92 -34.15
N LEU A 224 -12.38 -7.53 -33.17
CA LEU A 224 -12.79 -8.93 -33.19
C LEU A 224 -14.09 -9.18 -33.98
N GLU A 225 -14.63 -8.16 -34.65
CA GLU A 225 -15.90 -8.19 -35.41
C GLU A 225 -17.14 -8.57 -34.58
N LEU A 226 -17.08 -8.41 -33.26
CA LEU A 226 -18.16 -8.69 -32.31
C LEU A 226 -19.10 -7.47 -32.18
N LYS A 227 -19.88 -7.22 -33.24
CA LYS A 227 -20.73 -6.02 -33.40
C LYS A 227 -21.64 -5.72 -32.20
N LYS A 228 -22.28 -6.75 -31.62
CA LYS A 228 -23.18 -6.57 -30.47
C LYS A 228 -22.42 -5.99 -29.27
N GLY A 229 -21.31 -6.63 -28.88
CA GLY A 229 -20.50 -6.20 -27.75
C GLY A 229 -19.93 -4.80 -27.94
N ALA A 230 -19.49 -4.47 -29.15
CA ALA A 230 -19.03 -3.12 -29.50
C ALA A 230 -20.15 -2.09 -29.31
N ASN A 231 -21.34 -2.34 -29.88
CA ASN A 231 -22.46 -1.40 -29.78
C ASN A 231 -22.94 -1.22 -28.33
N ASP A 232 -22.99 -2.30 -27.55
CA ASP A 232 -23.39 -2.25 -26.14
C ASP A 232 -22.38 -1.43 -25.30
N ALA A 233 -21.07 -1.61 -25.55
CA ALA A 233 -20.02 -0.82 -24.90
C ALA A 233 -20.10 0.67 -25.27
N ILE A 234 -20.25 0.98 -26.56
CA ILE A 234 -20.40 2.36 -27.07
C ILE A 234 -21.65 3.03 -26.51
N ALA A 235 -22.78 2.32 -26.46
CA ALA A 235 -24.02 2.84 -25.90
C ALA A 235 -23.88 3.15 -24.40
N THR A 236 -23.18 2.28 -23.66
CA THR A 236 -22.89 2.48 -22.24
C THR A 236 -21.94 3.67 -22.02
N LEU A 237 -20.90 3.79 -22.85
CA LEU A 237 -19.98 4.92 -22.84
C LEU A 237 -20.74 6.23 -23.10
N ARG A 238 -21.54 6.30 -24.17
CA ARG A 238 -22.32 7.49 -24.53
C ARG A 238 -23.29 7.91 -23.42
N LYS A 239 -23.90 6.95 -22.73
CA LYS A 239 -24.86 7.23 -21.65
C LYS A 239 -24.20 7.81 -20.40
N ASN A 240 -23.03 7.32 -20.02
CA ASN A 240 -22.37 7.69 -18.76
C ASN A 240 -21.30 8.79 -18.94
N PHE A 241 -20.67 8.86 -20.12
CA PHE A 241 -19.58 9.76 -20.47
C PHE A 241 -19.87 10.45 -21.83
N PRO A 242 -20.91 11.30 -21.92
CA PRO A 242 -21.30 11.95 -23.17
C PRO A 242 -20.24 12.93 -23.71
N ASN A 243 -19.36 13.44 -22.85
CA ASN A 243 -18.28 14.36 -23.19
C ASN A 243 -16.93 13.64 -23.34
N SER A 244 -16.94 12.32 -23.52
CA SER A 244 -15.72 11.54 -23.72
C SER A 244 -15.02 11.92 -25.03
N ASP A 245 -13.68 11.97 -25.02
CA ASP A 245 -12.86 12.21 -26.21
C ASP A 245 -13.03 11.13 -27.29
N ALA A 246 -13.71 10.02 -26.97
CA ALA A 246 -14.02 8.95 -27.91
C ALA A 246 -15.13 9.31 -28.93
N PHE A 247 -15.83 10.44 -28.76
CA PHE A 247 -16.89 10.88 -29.68
C PHE A 247 -16.49 12.14 -30.42
N ASN A 248 -16.69 12.16 -31.74
CA ASN A 248 -16.48 13.35 -32.55
C ASN A 248 -17.64 14.37 -32.40
N ASP A 249 -17.51 15.54 -33.03
CA ASP A 249 -18.53 16.61 -32.99
C ASP A 249 -19.91 16.16 -33.48
N ASN A 250 -19.97 15.12 -34.32
CA ASN A 250 -21.21 14.54 -34.83
C ASN A 250 -21.81 13.47 -33.89
N GLY A 251 -21.15 13.19 -32.76
CA GLY A 251 -21.55 12.18 -31.77
C GLY A 251 -21.25 10.74 -32.19
N GLU A 252 -20.48 10.55 -33.26
CA GLU A 252 -20.05 9.23 -33.74
C GLU A 252 -18.84 8.75 -32.95
N TYR A 253 -18.77 7.44 -32.72
CA TYR A 253 -17.68 6.84 -31.95
C TYR A 253 -16.44 6.64 -32.83
N GLU A 254 -15.38 7.38 -32.51
CA GLU A 254 -14.12 7.46 -33.23
C GLU A 254 -12.96 7.41 -32.23
N SER A 255 -12.69 6.21 -31.71
CA SER A 255 -11.55 5.97 -30.82
C SER A 255 -10.35 5.45 -31.59
N ASP A 256 -9.19 6.08 -31.37
CA ASP A 256 -7.90 5.71 -31.96
C ASP A 256 -7.02 4.85 -31.02
N LEU A 257 -7.57 4.30 -29.92
CA LEU A 257 -6.78 3.54 -28.91
C LEU A 257 -6.07 2.32 -29.48
N LEU A 258 -6.66 1.65 -30.48
CA LEU A 258 -6.05 0.49 -31.14
C LEU A 258 -5.30 0.86 -32.43
N ARG A 259 -5.22 2.14 -32.79
CA ARG A 259 -4.54 2.54 -34.01
C ARG A 259 -3.10 2.06 -33.91
N ARG A 260 -2.76 1.12 -34.80
CA ARG A 260 -1.51 0.37 -34.85
C ARG A 260 -0.37 1.36 -34.57
N GLN A 261 0.39 1.14 -33.50
CA GLN A 261 1.72 1.76 -33.42
C GLN A 261 2.46 1.24 -34.64
N ASN A 262 2.44 2.01 -35.72
CA ASN A 262 3.04 1.66 -36.99
C ASN A 262 4.54 1.77 -36.75
N ARG A 263 5.13 0.71 -36.20
CA ARG A 263 6.57 0.58 -36.03
C ARG A 263 7.14 0.36 -37.43
N SER A 264 7.24 1.45 -38.19
CA SER A 264 7.99 1.45 -39.44
C SER A 264 9.39 0.91 -39.13
N LEU A 265 9.97 0.14 -40.06
CA LEU A 265 11.33 -0.39 -39.90
C LEU A 265 12.32 0.73 -39.57
N THR A 266 12.08 1.93 -40.10
CA THR A 266 12.83 3.15 -39.79
C THR A 266 12.70 3.57 -38.33
N ASN A 267 11.50 3.60 -37.74
CA ASN A 267 11.31 3.90 -36.32
C ASN A 267 12.04 2.89 -35.42
N VAL A 268 11.98 1.59 -35.75
CA VAL A 268 12.67 0.53 -34.99
C VAL A 268 14.19 0.63 -35.11
N VAL A 269 14.71 0.83 -36.33
CA VAL A 269 16.17 0.89 -36.59
C VAL A 269 16.79 2.17 -36.05
N THR A 270 16.02 3.25 -35.96
CA THR A 270 16.49 4.54 -35.44
C THR A 270 16.20 4.74 -33.95
N PHE A 271 15.67 3.72 -33.26
CA PHE A 271 15.24 3.84 -31.85
C PHE A 271 14.33 5.05 -31.62
N GLY A 272 13.43 5.35 -32.56
CA GLY A 272 12.50 6.48 -32.49
C GLY A 272 13.07 7.85 -32.90
N LEU A 273 14.29 7.93 -33.49
CA LEU A 273 14.85 9.19 -34.00
C LEU A 273 14.24 9.65 -35.34
N MET A 274 13.76 8.72 -36.17
CA MET A 274 13.10 9.03 -37.44
C MET A 274 11.96 8.04 -37.71
N GLY A 275 10.72 8.48 -37.56
CA GLY A 275 9.57 7.77 -38.12
C GLY A 275 8.25 8.04 -37.41
N ASP A 276 7.58 9.14 -37.80
CA ASP A 276 6.13 9.31 -37.73
C ASP A 276 5.65 9.69 -39.15
N GLU A 277 5.54 8.68 -40.02
CA GLU A 277 4.71 8.72 -41.24
C GLU A 277 3.79 7.50 -41.26
#